data_AF-A0A9P0IHL3-F1
#
_entry.id   AF-A0A9P0IHL3-F1
#
_cell.length_a   1.000
_cell.length_b   1.000
_cell.length_c   1.000
_cell.angle_alpha   90.00
_cell.angle_beta   90.00
_cell.angle_gamma   90.00
#
_symmetry.space_group_name_H-M   'P 1'
#
loop_
_entity.id
_entity.type
_entity.pdbx_description
1 polymer ?
#
loop_
_entity_poly.entity_id
_entity_poly.type
_entity_poly.pdbx_seq_one_letter_code
_entity_poly.pdbx_strand_id
1 'polypeptide(L)'
;MTVTSYNHASTNLVGKFTQSVRRIVQDVKDEGTSSGQTKEEVIETNERLRGVRVRLDENYDTAKKALVTLMARYSESKSQRNVFTRYALLKAMIKV
;
A
#
# COMPACT_ATOMS: atom_id res chain seq x y z
N MET A 1 -39.18 33.06 54.45
CA MET A 1 -37.81 33.38 54.00
C MET A 1 -37.11 32.06 53.77
N THR A 2 -37.08 31.57 52.53
CA THR A 2 -36.49 30.27 52.15
C THR A 2 -35.01 30.46 51.87
N VAL A 3 -34.16 29.74 52.60
CA VAL A 3 -32.70 29.73 52.38
C VAL A 3 -32.38 28.57 51.43
N THR A 4 -32.07 28.87 50.18
CA THR A 4 -31.52 27.92 49.21
C THR A 4 -30.00 27.84 49.39
N SER A 5 -29.52 26.73 49.96
CA SER A 5 -28.08 26.45 50.10
C SER A 5 -27.54 25.86 48.80
N TYR A 6 -26.73 26.66 48.08
CA TYR A 6 -25.91 26.22 46.95
C TYR A 6 -24.70 25.45 47.47
N ASN A 7 -24.72 24.12 47.43
CA ASN A 7 -23.53 23.34 47.79
C ASN A 7 -23.45 21.98 47.09
N HIS A 8 -23.41 21.99 45.75
CA HIS A 8 -23.24 20.74 44.98
C HIS A 8 -22.21 20.82 43.84
N ALA A 9 -21.23 21.72 43.94
CA ALA A 9 -20.22 21.90 42.90
C ALA A 9 -18.90 21.12 43.15
N SER A 10 -18.58 20.78 44.40
CA SER A 10 -17.24 20.25 44.78
C SER A 10 -17.15 18.72 44.89
N THR A 11 -18.26 17.99 45.00
CA THR A 11 -18.25 16.53 45.25
C THR A 11 -18.09 15.66 44.01
N ASN A 12 -18.11 16.23 42.80
CA ASN A 12 -18.08 15.48 41.53
C ASN A 12 -16.75 15.57 40.76
N LEU A 13 -15.73 16.22 41.31
CA LEU A 13 -14.48 16.45 40.60
C LEU A 13 -13.69 15.16 40.38
N VAL A 14 -13.62 14.31 41.41
CA VAL A 14 -12.92 13.01 41.36
C VAL A 14 -13.60 12.07 40.36
N GLY A 15 -14.94 12.05 40.31
CA GLY A 15 -15.70 11.25 39.35
C GLY A 15 -15.48 11.72 37.91
N LYS A 16 -15.47 13.03 37.66
CA LYS A 16 -15.13 13.60 36.34
C LYS A 16 -13.68 13.32 35.94
N PHE A 17 -12.76 13.33 36.91
CA PHE A 17 -11.37 13.01 36.69
C PHE A 17 -11.18 11.52 36.34
N THR A 18 -11.76 10.59 37.11
CA THR A 18 -11.70 9.16 36.79
C THR A 18 -12.38 8.84 35.46
N GLN A 19 -13.48 9.51 35.14
CA GLN A 19 -14.14 9.36 33.84
C GLN A 19 -13.27 9.86 32.68
N SER A 20 -12.58 11.00 32.86
CA SER A 20 -11.63 11.52 31.87
C SER A 20 -10.44 10.57 31.69
N VAL A 21 -9.89 10.01 32.78
CA VAL A 21 -8.79 9.03 32.70
C VAL A 21 -9.24 7.75 31.99
N ARG A 22 -10.42 7.20 32.32
CA ARG A 22 -10.97 6.02 31.61
C ARG A 22 -11.12 6.28 30.12
N ARG A 23 -11.61 7.46 29.75
CA ARG A 23 -11.77 7.87 28.37
C ARG A 23 -10.42 7.92 27.65
N ILE A 24 -9.42 8.59 28.23
CA ILE A 24 -8.07 8.67 27.65
C ILE A 24 -7.43 7.29 27.52
N VAL A 25 -7.55 6.43 28.54
CA VAL A 25 -7.01 5.05 28.48
C VAL A 25 -7.71 4.21 27.41
N GLN A 26 -9.01 4.43 27.22
CA GLN A 26 -9.78 3.77 26.16
C GLN A 26 -9.37 4.32 24.79
N ASP A 27 -9.25 5.63 24.65
CA ASP A 27 -8.80 6.30 23.43
C ASP A 27 -7.39 5.81 23.04
N VAL A 28 -6.45 5.67 23.99
CA VAL A 28 -5.10 5.10 23.75
C VAL A 28 -5.13 3.61 23.40
N LYS A 29 -6.09 2.84 23.94
CA LYS A 29 -6.27 1.43 23.58
C LYS A 29 -6.87 1.26 22.18
N ASP A 30 -7.75 2.17 21.80
CA ASP A 30 -8.46 2.16 20.52
C ASP A 30 -7.67 2.90 19.42
N GLU A 31 -6.60 3.61 19.77
CA GLU A 31 -5.56 4.18 18.89
C GLU A 31 -4.68 3.08 18.21
N GLY A 32 -5.33 2.06 17.65
CA GLY A 32 -4.94 1.63 16.31
C GLY A 32 -5.01 2.82 15.35
N THR A 33 -4.29 2.74 14.23
CA THR A 33 -4.44 3.70 13.11
C THR A 33 -5.92 3.95 12.80
N SER A 34 -6.27 5.08 12.18
CA SER A 34 -7.68 5.48 11.91
C SER A 34 -8.54 4.44 11.17
N SER A 35 -7.94 3.36 10.65
CA SER A 35 -8.57 2.16 10.09
C SER A 35 -8.86 1.04 11.10
N GLY A 36 -8.56 1.20 12.39
CA GLY A 36 -8.65 0.17 13.43
C GLY A 36 -7.49 -0.83 13.46
N GLN A 37 -6.44 -0.63 12.65
CA GLN A 37 -5.28 -1.53 12.61
C GLN A 37 -4.23 -1.12 13.63
N THR A 38 -3.60 -2.09 14.28
CA THR A 38 -2.45 -1.88 15.16
C THR A 38 -1.26 -1.30 14.39
N LYS A 39 -0.34 -0.63 15.10
CA LYS A 39 0.87 -0.05 14.49
C LYS A 39 1.72 -1.13 13.81
N GLU A 40 1.88 -2.29 14.45
CA GLU A 40 2.57 -3.46 13.91
C GLU A 40 1.96 -3.96 12.59
N GLU A 41 0.64 -4.09 12.49
CA GLU A 41 -0.05 -4.51 11.25
C GLU A 41 0.20 -3.53 10.09
N VAL A 42 0.24 -2.23 10.39
CA VAL A 42 0.55 -1.20 9.39
C VAL A 42 2.00 -1.28 8.93
N ILE A 43 2.94 -1.52 9.85
CA ILE A 43 4.36 -1.71 9.53
C ILE A 43 4.55 -2.96 8.65
N GLU A 44 3.97 -4.09 9.03
CA GLU A 44 4.04 -5.34 8.26
C GLU A 44 3.46 -5.16 6.85
N THR A 45 2.30 -4.50 6.74
CA THR A 45 1.68 -4.21 5.45
C THR A 45 2.58 -3.31 4.59
N ASN A 46 3.22 -2.29 5.19
CA ASN A 46 4.12 -1.41 4.45
C ASN A 46 5.34 -2.18 3.90
N GLU A 47 5.96 -3.04 4.71
CA GLU A 47 7.11 -3.84 4.27
C GLU A 47 6.73 -4.82 3.16
N ARG A 48 5.55 -5.45 3.26
CA ARG A 48 5.03 -6.28 2.17
C ARG A 48 4.81 -5.47 0.89
N LEU A 49 4.25 -4.26 1.00
CA LEU A 49 4.02 -3.37 -0.15
C LEU A 49 5.35 -2.94 -0.80
N ARG A 50 6.40 -2.68 -0.01
CA ARG A 50 7.75 -2.41 -0.53
C ARG A 50 8.28 -3.59 -1.34
N GLY A 51 8.14 -4.81 -0.83
CA GLY A 51 8.53 -6.03 -1.55
C GLY A 51 7.71 -6.27 -2.82
N VAL A 52 6.43 -5.92 -2.83
CA VAL A 52 5.61 -5.95 -4.06
C VAL A 52 6.11 -4.91 -5.07
N ARG A 53 6.42 -3.69 -4.63
CA ARG A 53 6.91 -2.61 -5.50
C ARG A 53 8.18 -3.02 -6.24
N VAL A 54 9.18 -3.56 -5.52
CA VAL A 54 10.45 -4.01 -6.11
C VAL A 54 10.21 -5.07 -7.19
N ARG A 55 9.39 -6.09 -6.90
CA ARG A 55 9.06 -7.13 -7.89
C ARG A 55 8.31 -6.57 -9.11
N LEU A 56 7.45 -5.57 -8.90
CA LEU A 56 6.75 -4.91 -9.99
C LEU A 56 7.73 -4.13 -10.88
N ASP A 57 8.68 -3.42 -10.28
CA ASP A 57 9.73 -2.69 -11.00
C ASP A 57 10.58 -3.66 -11.84
N GLU A 58 10.99 -4.80 -11.28
CA GLU A 58 11.75 -5.85 -11.99
C GLU A 58 10.97 -6.47 -13.15
N ASN A 59 9.69 -6.78 -12.93
CA ASN A 59 8.81 -7.34 -13.94
C ASN A 59 8.58 -6.33 -15.08
N TYR A 60 8.39 -5.06 -14.73
CA TYR A 60 8.23 -3.98 -15.70
C TYR A 60 9.48 -3.84 -16.57
N ASP A 61 10.67 -3.81 -15.96
CA ASP A 61 11.93 -3.72 -16.70
C ASP A 61 12.15 -4.91 -17.62
N THR A 62 11.82 -6.11 -17.15
CA THR A 62 11.91 -7.35 -17.95
C THR A 62 10.98 -7.28 -19.16
N ALA A 63 9.72 -6.92 -18.95
CA ALA A 63 8.73 -6.78 -20.02
C ALA A 63 9.14 -5.69 -21.02
N LYS A 64 9.61 -4.54 -20.53
CA LYS A 64 10.10 -3.43 -21.36
C LYS A 64 11.28 -3.86 -22.22
N LYS A 65 12.29 -4.52 -21.64
CA LYS A 65 13.45 -5.04 -22.38
C LYS A 65 13.05 -6.06 -23.44
N ALA A 66 12.15 -6.99 -23.11
CA ALA A 66 11.64 -7.97 -24.06
C ALA A 66 10.92 -7.30 -25.23
N LEU A 67 10.05 -6.32 -24.96
CA LEU A 67 9.31 -5.59 -25.99
C LEU A 67 10.22 -4.75 -26.89
N VAL A 68 11.17 -4.01 -26.31
CA VAL A 68 12.16 -3.21 -27.08
C VAL A 68 13.00 -4.13 -27.97
N THR A 69 13.46 -5.26 -27.43
CA THR A 69 14.23 -6.25 -28.19
C THR A 69 13.42 -6.84 -29.33
N LEU A 70 12.15 -7.19 -29.08
CA LEU A 70 11.23 -7.69 -30.08
C LEU A 70 11.04 -6.67 -31.22
N MET A 71 10.81 -5.40 -30.88
CA MET A 71 10.64 -4.32 -31.86
C MET A 71 11.90 -4.07 -32.69
N ALA A 72 13.08 -4.15 -32.07
CA ALA A 72 14.35 -4.03 -32.77
C ALA A 72 14.54 -5.18 -33.77
N ARG A 73 14.34 -6.43 -33.34
CA ARG A 73 14.45 -7.63 -34.20
C ARG A 73 13.43 -7.62 -35.33
N TYR A 74 12.19 -7.19 -35.05
CA TYR A 74 11.17 -7.03 -36.09
C TYR A 74 11.59 -6.01 -37.14
N SER A 75 12.15 -4.87 -36.71
CA SER A 75 12.62 -3.82 -37.62
C SER A 75 13.78 -4.33 -38.48
N GLU A 76 14.74 -5.02 -37.88
CA GLU A 76 15.85 -5.67 -38.59
C GLU A 76 15.36 -6.70 -39.62
N SER A 77 14.32 -7.48 -39.29
CA SER A 77 13.76 -8.49 -40.20
C SER A 77 13.25 -7.90 -41.53
N LYS A 78 12.91 -6.60 -41.58
CA LYS A 78 12.44 -5.93 -42.80
C LYS A 78 13.55 -5.77 -43.84
N SER A 79 14.82 -5.82 -43.42
CA SER A 79 15.97 -5.80 -44.34
C SER A 79 16.14 -7.14 -45.10
N GLN A 80 15.54 -8.22 -44.61
CA GLN A 80 15.69 -9.55 -45.17
C GLN A 80 14.80 -9.73 -46.42
N ARG A 81 15.43 -9.80 -47.59
CA ARG A 81 14.75 -9.98 -48.88
C ARG A 81 14.20 -11.39 -49.08
N ASN A 82 14.87 -12.41 -48.52
CA ASN A 82 14.41 -13.79 -48.61
C ASN A 82 13.22 -14.01 -47.65
N VAL A 83 12.06 -14.31 -48.22
CA VAL A 83 10.81 -14.48 -47.48
C VAL A 83 10.86 -15.68 -46.52
N PHE A 84 11.51 -16.78 -46.90
CA PHE A 84 11.64 -17.97 -46.03
C PHE A 84 12.53 -17.68 -44.83
N THR A 85 13.64 -16.99 -45.03
CA THR A 85 14.53 -16.55 -43.95
C THR A 85 13.82 -15.56 -43.03
N ARG A 86 13.12 -14.57 -43.60
CA ARG A 86 12.34 -13.59 -42.82
C ARG A 86 11.23 -14.26 -42.02
N TYR A 87 10.53 -15.22 -42.60
CA TYR A 87 9.49 -15.99 -41.92
C TYR A 87 10.06 -16.78 -40.72
N ALA A 88 11.21 -17.43 -40.88
CA ALA A 88 11.87 -18.15 -39.78
C ALA A 88 12.21 -17.21 -38.61
N LEU A 89 12.74 -16.01 -38.90
CA LEU A 89 13.03 -14.99 -37.88
C LEU A 89 11.76 -14.54 -37.15
N LEU A 90 10.70 -14.21 -37.88
CA LEU A 90 9.43 -13.78 -37.29
C LEU A 90 8.80 -14.88 -36.42
N LYS A 91 8.85 -16.13 -36.87
CA LYS A 91 8.34 -17.27 -36.12
C LYS A 91 9.11 -17.47 -34.80
N ALA A 92 10.43 -17.28 -34.81
CA ALA A 92 11.26 -17.40 -33.61
C ALA A 92 10.94 -16.31 -32.56
N MET A 93 10.46 -15.13 -32.98
CA MET A 93 10.14 -14.01 -32.08
C MET A 93 8.87 -14.23 -31.25
N ILE A 94 7.92 -15.01 -31.75
CA ILE A 94 6.62 -15.26 -31.10
C ILE A 94 6.54 -16.65 -30.45
N LYS A 95 7.58 -17.47 -30.62
CA LYS A 95 7.62 -18.81 -30.06
C LYS A 95 7.91 -18.71 -28.57
N VAL A 96 6.86 -18.99 -27.78
CA VAL A 96 6.93 -19.25 -26.34
C VAL A 96 7.53 -20.63 -26.10
#